data_AF-A0A819ZE30-F1
#
_entry.id   AF-A0A819ZE30-F1
#
_cell.length_a   1.000
_cell.length_b   1.000
_cell.length_c   1.000
_cell.angle_alpha   90.00
_cell.angle_beta   90.00
_cell.angle_gamma   90.00
#
_symmetry.space_group_name_H-M   'P 1'
#
loop_
_entity.id
_entity.type
_entity.pdbx_description
1 polymer ?
#
loop_
_entity_poly.entity_id
_entity_poly.type
_entity_poly.pdbx_seq_one_letter_code
_entity_poly.pdbx_strand_id
1 'polypeptide(L)'
;MLTKAMSTNSNPSTGAIVAAIIGASIGFVLLVCCCGILCTIFILIPSFYTRLKTPNPTVTGIHNVVASAYRTRESIFVPGTYASYYSKNGSYRGPFYMTLGFYNTAGYMVYGKGKDDVASYAIKGFYSPITRRMGLQLHYQIGTGDPDQNIGQTISVHVQWNEYKQQFEGNYYSSIESTGKNNHFTIKRH
;
A
#
# COMPACT_ATOMS: atom_id res chain seq x y z
N MET A 1 10.96 -33.99 -86.63
CA MET A 1 11.77 -34.71 -85.61
C MET A 1 12.58 -33.67 -84.83
N LEU A 2 12.71 -33.88 -83.52
CA LEU A 2 12.95 -32.88 -82.46
C LEU A 2 14.07 -31.84 -82.71
N THR A 3 13.73 -30.55 -82.55
CA THR A 3 14.68 -29.46 -82.34
C THR A 3 15.09 -29.42 -80.86
N LYS A 4 16.35 -29.78 -80.58
CA LYS A 4 16.95 -29.73 -79.24
C LYS A 4 17.24 -28.27 -78.88
N ALA A 5 16.53 -27.72 -77.89
CA ALA A 5 16.85 -26.40 -77.35
C ALA A 5 18.21 -26.46 -76.63
N MET A 6 19.16 -25.66 -77.13
CA MET A 6 20.50 -25.53 -76.57
C MET A 6 20.42 -24.60 -75.35
N SER A 7 20.55 -25.17 -74.15
CA SER A 7 20.64 -24.42 -72.90
C SER A 7 22.01 -23.73 -72.83
N THR A 8 22.04 -22.42 -73.01
CA THR A 8 23.23 -21.60 -72.79
C THR A 8 23.39 -21.37 -71.29
N ASN A 9 24.33 -22.10 -70.67
CA ASN A 9 24.83 -21.79 -69.34
C ASN A 9 25.65 -20.50 -69.42
N SER A 10 25.00 -19.35 -69.15
CA SER A 10 25.71 -18.09 -68.94
C SER A 10 26.36 -18.12 -67.55
N ASN A 11 27.69 -18.19 -67.52
CA ASN A 11 28.42 -18.03 -66.27
C ASN A 11 28.11 -16.63 -65.71
N PRO A 12 27.74 -16.51 -64.42
CA PRO A 12 27.43 -15.22 -63.83
C PRO A 12 28.67 -14.31 -63.91
N SER A 13 28.45 -13.04 -64.25
CA SER A 13 29.53 -12.06 -64.29
C SER A 13 30.16 -11.91 -62.90
N THR A 14 31.47 -11.70 -62.85
CA THR A 14 32.21 -11.56 -61.58
C THR A 14 31.58 -10.52 -60.65
N GLY A 15 31.01 -9.44 -61.22
CA GLY A 15 30.28 -8.42 -60.46
C GLY A 15 29.00 -8.94 -59.79
N ALA A 16 28.24 -9.84 -60.44
CA ALA A 16 27.05 -10.45 -59.87
C ALA A 16 27.40 -11.40 -58.70
N ILE A 17 28.52 -12.13 -58.82
CA ILE A 17 29.01 -13.01 -57.76
C ILE A 17 29.43 -12.18 -56.54
N VAL A 18 30.17 -11.09 -56.73
CA VAL A 18 30.63 -10.21 -55.64
C VAL A 18 29.44 -9.54 -54.95
N ALA A 19 28.45 -9.04 -55.71
CA ALA A 19 27.25 -8.42 -55.13
C ALA A 19 26.42 -9.40 -54.28
N ALA A 20 26.30 -10.66 -54.73
CA ALA A 20 25.59 -11.70 -53.98
C ALA A 20 26.31 -12.03 -52.66
N ILE A 21 27.64 -12.11 -52.66
CA ILE A 21 28.43 -12.39 -51.45
C ILE A 21 28.29 -11.25 -50.44
N ILE A 22 28.40 -9.99 -50.89
CA ILE A 22 28.29 -8.81 -50.02
C ILE A 22 26.86 -8.71 -49.45
N GLY A 23 25.84 -8.90 -50.29
CA GLY A 23 24.44 -8.88 -49.86
C GLY A 23 24.12 -9.96 -48.84
N ALA A 24 24.60 -11.20 -49.06
CA ALA A 24 24.44 -12.29 -48.10
C ALA A 24 25.17 -12.02 -46.78
N SER A 25 26.37 -11.41 -46.84
CA SER A 25 27.16 -11.06 -45.65
C SER A 25 26.46 -10.00 -44.80
N ILE A 26 25.96 -8.92 -45.43
CA ILE A 26 25.24 -7.86 -44.73
C ILE A 26 23.91 -8.38 -44.17
N GLY A 27 23.18 -9.18 -44.96
CA GLY A 27 21.93 -9.81 -44.51
C GLY A 27 22.14 -10.72 -43.30
N PHE A 28 23.21 -11.51 -43.29
CA PHE A 28 23.56 -12.38 -42.17
C PHE A 28 23.93 -11.58 -40.92
N VAL A 29 24.71 -10.50 -41.06
CA VAL A 29 25.06 -9.62 -39.92
C VAL A 29 23.82 -8.95 -39.33
N LEU A 30 22.92 -8.44 -40.17
CA LEU A 30 21.67 -7.84 -39.71
C LEU A 30 20.75 -8.85 -39.03
N LEU A 31 20.67 -10.08 -39.56
CA LEU A 31 19.89 -11.17 -38.96
C LEU A 31 20.47 -11.57 -37.59
N VAL A 32 21.79 -11.73 -37.48
CA VAL A 32 22.46 -12.06 -36.22
C VAL A 32 22.31 -10.93 -35.20
N CYS A 33 22.41 -9.67 -35.61
CA CYS A 33 22.15 -8.51 -34.74
C CYS A 33 20.68 -8.48 -34.27
N CYS A 34 19.71 -8.71 -35.15
CA CYS A 34 18.30 -8.80 -34.77
C CYS A 34 18.03 -9.95 -33.79
N CYS A 35 18.60 -11.14 -34.04
CA CYS A 35 18.48 -12.28 -33.12
C CYS A 35 19.16 -12.00 -31.77
N GLY A 36 20.32 -11.33 -31.75
CA GLY A 36 21.01 -10.91 -30.53
C GLY A 36 20.19 -9.92 -29.71
N ILE A 37 19.61 -8.90 -30.35
CA ILE A 37 18.77 -7.89 -29.69
C ILE A 37 17.46 -8.52 -29.17
N LEU A 38 16.83 -9.42 -29.94
CA LEU A 38 15.64 -10.14 -29.48
C LEU A 38 15.97 -11.09 -28.31
N CYS A 39 17.12 -11.77 -28.34
CA CYS A 39 17.57 -12.60 -27.23
C CYS A 39 17.86 -11.78 -25.96
N THR A 40 18.47 -10.59 -26.07
CA THR A 40 18.70 -9.74 -24.89
C THR A 40 17.39 -9.21 -24.30
N ILE A 41 16.41 -8.85 -25.13
CA ILE A 41 15.05 -8.48 -24.71
C ILE A 41 14.38 -9.66 -23.99
N PHE A 42 14.41 -10.87 -24.54
CA PHE A 42 13.80 -12.05 -23.92
C PHE A 42 14.53 -12.58 -22.68
N ILE A 43 15.82 -12.27 -22.47
CA ILE A 43 16.59 -12.73 -21.30
C ILE A 43 16.62 -11.66 -20.18
N LEU A 44 16.63 -10.36 -20.53
CA LEU A 44 16.66 -9.26 -19.55
C LEU A 44 15.27 -8.87 -19.05
N ILE A 45 14.21 -9.02 -19.86
CA ILE A 45 12.85 -8.67 -19.41
C ILE A 45 12.32 -9.62 -18.33
N PRO A 46 12.52 -10.96 -18.37
CA PRO A 46 12.10 -11.83 -17.28
C PRO A 46 12.90 -11.59 -16.00
N SER A 47 14.17 -11.17 -16.09
CA SER A 47 15.01 -10.89 -14.92
C SER A 47 14.71 -9.53 -14.27
N PHE A 48 14.15 -8.57 -15.01
CA PHE A 48 13.53 -7.36 -14.44
C PHE A 48 12.10 -7.62 -13.90
N TYR A 49 11.28 -8.41 -14.61
CA TYR A 49 9.94 -8.76 -14.13
C TYR A 49 9.97 -9.68 -12.90
N THR A 50 10.97 -10.55 -12.74
CA THR A 50 11.14 -11.37 -11.53
C THR A 50 11.69 -10.59 -10.34
N ARG A 51 12.26 -9.38 -10.53
CA ARG A 51 12.57 -8.48 -9.42
C ARG A 51 11.38 -7.62 -8.95
N LEU A 52 10.33 -7.48 -9.77
CA LEU A 52 9.08 -6.81 -9.39
C LEU A 52 8.00 -7.79 -8.92
N LYS A 53 8.16 -9.08 -9.18
CA LYS A 53 7.33 -10.13 -8.60
C LYS A 53 8.03 -10.66 -7.36
N THR A 54 7.76 -10.02 -6.22
CA THR A 54 8.05 -10.59 -4.90
C THR A 54 7.63 -12.06 -4.90
N PRO A 55 8.55 -13.01 -4.64
CA PRO A 55 8.14 -14.37 -4.38
C PRO A 55 7.28 -14.31 -3.13
N ASN A 56 6.04 -14.81 -3.23
CA ASN A 56 5.28 -15.21 -2.05
C ASN A 56 6.20 -16.16 -1.27
N PRO A 57 6.69 -15.80 -0.07
CA PRO A 57 7.47 -16.74 0.69
C PRO A 57 6.52 -17.86 1.07
N THR A 58 6.81 -19.07 0.59
CA THR A 58 6.16 -20.28 1.06
C THR A 58 6.25 -20.28 2.58
N VAL A 59 5.08 -20.16 3.20
CA VAL A 59 4.87 -19.99 4.62
C VAL A 59 5.23 -21.30 5.31
N THR A 60 6.50 -21.49 5.68
CA THR A 60 6.85 -22.48 6.72
C THR A 60 8.24 -22.30 7.34
N GLY A 61 9.17 -21.54 6.75
CA GLY A 61 10.55 -21.46 7.27
C GLY A 61 11.01 -20.12 7.86
N ILE A 62 10.49 -18.98 7.37
CA ILE A 62 11.01 -17.64 7.70
C ILE A 62 10.21 -16.96 8.83
N HIS A 63 9.06 -17.52 9.22
CA HIS A 63 8.26 -17.02 10.33
C HIS A 63 8.98 -17.10 11.69
N ASN A 64 10.02 -17.93 11.84
CA ASN A 64 10.63 -18.13 13.16
C ASN A 64 11.82 -17.21 13.45
N VAL A 65 12.50 -16.64 12.44
CA VAL A 65 13.70 -15.82 12.69
C VAL A 65 13.35 -14.32 12.81
N VAL A 66 12.34 -13.83 12.09
CA VAL A 66 11.87 -12.44 12.24
C VAL A 66 10.86 -12.29 13.39
N ALA A 67 10.06 -13.33 13.69
CA ALA A 67 9.19 -13.30 14.86
C ALA A 67 9.95 -13.46 16.19
N SER A 68 11.17 -14.01 16.17
CA SER A 68 11.97 -14.17 17.39
C SER A 68 12.73 -12.90 17.79
N ALA A 69 13.01 -11.98 16.85
CA ALA A 69 13.68 -10.70 17.19
C ALA A 69 12.69 -9.59 17.60
N TYR A 70 11.39 -9.76 17.35
CA TYR A 70 10.32 -8.81 17.75
C TYR A 70 9.57 -9.20 19.03
N ARG A 71 9.97 -10.30 19.69
CA ARG A 71 9.43 -10.69 21.00
C ARG A 71 10.24 -10.01 22.10
N THR A 72 9.81 -8.80 22.51
CA THR A 72 9.89 -8.28 23.92
C THR A 72 9.41 -6.83 24.10
N ARG A 73 8.83 -6.15 23.09
CA ARG A 73 7.99 -4.97 23.36
C ARG A 73 6.53 -5.38 23.30
N GLU A 74 5.81 -5.21 24.41
CA GLU A 74 4.35 -5.30 24.43
C GLU A 74 3.78 -4.45 23.29
N SER A 75 2.86 -5.02 22.51
CA SER A 75 2.14 -4.26 21.49
C SER A 75 1.30 -3.19 22.20
N ILE A 76 1.52 -1.92 21.88
CA ILE A 76 0.71 -0.80 22.40
C ILE A 76 -0.74 -0.83 21.87
N PHE A 77 -0.98 -1.58 20.78
CA PHE A 77 -2.27 -1.76 20.15
C PHE A 77 -2.92 -3.03 20.70
N VAL A 78 -3.57 -2.92 21.85
CA VAL A 78 -4.23 -4.03 22.55
C VAL A 78 -5.74 -3.83 22.52
N PRO A 79 -6.54 -4.82 22.12
CA PRO A 79 -7.99 -4.68 22.21
C PRO A 79 -8.44 -4.38 23.63
N GLY A 80 -9.43 -3.51 23.79
CA GLY A 80 -9.97 -3.16 25.11
C GLY A 80 -10.76 -1.87 25.15
N THR A 81 -11.04 -1.42 26.38
CA THR A 81 -11.67 -0.14 26.66
C THR A 81 -10.62 0.94 26.83
N TYR A 82 -10.89 2.10 26.26
CA TYR A 82 -10.04 3.27 26.29
C TYR A 82 -10.84 4.48 26.75
N ALA A 83 -10.21 5.30 27.58
CA ALA A 83 -10.67 6.64 27.89
C ALA A 83 -10.20 7.60 26.80
N SER A 84 -11.10 8.44 26.31
CA SER A 84 -10.80 9.48 25.33
C SER A 84 -11.13 10.86 25.85
N TYR A 85 -10.33 11.82 25.41
CA TYR A 85 -10.50 13.23 25.70
C TYR A 85 -10.31 14.05 24.43
N TYR A 86 -11.01 15.16 24.32
CA TYR A 86 -10.85 16.07 23.19
C TYR A 86 -11.05 17.52 23.59
N SER A 87 -10.49 18.45 22.81
CA SER A 87 -10.68 19.89 22.99
C SER A 87 -11.49 20.46 21.85
N LYS A 88 -12.63 21.08 22.17
CA LYS A 88 -13.50 21.81 21.21
C LYS A 88 -13.64 23.25 21.68
N ASN A 89 -13.31 24.21 20.81
CA ASN A 89 -13.35 25.64 21.12
C ASN A 89 -12.57 25.99 22.41
N GLY A 90 -11.41 25.35 22.63
CA GLY A 90 -10.57 25.55 23.81
C GLY A 90 -11.08 24.91 25.10
N SER A 91 -12.25 24.27 25.09
CA SER A 91 -12.79 23.55 26.24
C SER A 91 -12.42 22.07 26.18
N TYR A 92 -11.80 21.56 27.24
CA TYR A 92 -11.45 20.15 27.38
C TYR A 92 -12.69 19.32 27.78
N ARG A 93 -12.89 18.20 27.09
CA ARG A 93 -14.05 17.30 27.25
C ARG A 93 -13.58 15.87 27.55
N GLY A 94 -14.29 15.18 28.44
CA GLY A 94 -14.03 13.79 28.83
C GLY A 94 -13.82 13.59 30.34
N PRO A 95 -13.52 12.35 30.80
CA PRO A 95 -13.30 11.17 29.97
C PRO A 95 -14.59 10.62 29.37
N PHE A 96 -14.50 10.24 28.10
CA PHE A 96 -15.48 9.37 27.45
C PHE A 96 -14.88 7.99 27.23
N TYR A 97 -15.72 6.98 27.08
CA TYR A 97 -15.24 5.60 26.92
C TYR A 97 -15.56 5.07 25.53
N MET A 98 -14.55 4.43 24.94
CA MET A 98 -14.66 3.72 23.66
C MET A 98 -14.03 2.34 23.77
N THR A 99 -14.53 1.40 22.98
CA THR A 99 -13.92 0.09 22.81
C THR A 99 -13.18 0.05 21.49
N LEU A 100 -11.91 -0.36 21.50
CA LEU A 100 -11.09 -0.54 20.30
C LEU A 100 -10.69 -2.00 20.16
N GLY A 101 -10.88 -2.56 18.97
CA GLY A 101 -10.40 -3.86 18.54
C GLY A 101 -9.37 -3.70 17.42
N PHE A 102 -8.23 -4.37 17.56
CA PHE A 102 -7.11 -4.29 16.62
C PHE A 102 -6.98 -5.63 15.87
N TYR A 103 -7.06 -5.58 14.55
CA TYR A 103 -7.03 -6.76 13.68
C TYR A 103 -5.87 -6.66 12.70
N ASN A 104 -5.01 -7.68 12.65
CA ASN A 104 -3.80 -7.70 11.83
C ASN A 104 -3.99 -8.40 10.47
N THR A 105 -5.17 -8.94 10.19
CA THR A 105 -5.44 -9.85 9.06
C THR A 105 -5.58 -9.14 7.72
N ALA A 106 -5.95 -7.85 7.69
CA ALA A 106 -6.26 -7.10 6.47
C ALA A 106 -5.64 -5.69 6.44
N GLY A 107 -4.41 -5.55 6.94
CA GLY A 107 -3.68 -4.28 6.88
C GLY A 107 -3.78 -3.42 8.13
N TYR A 108 -3.70 -4.04 9.31
CA TYR A 108 -3.68 -3.35 10.62
C TYR A 108 -4.90 -2.44 10.81
N MET A 109 -6.07 -3.05 10.87
CA MET A 109 -7.35 -2.36 11.00
C MET A 109 -7.75 -2.16 12.46
N VAL A 110 -8.48 -1.08 12.72
CA VAL A 110 -9.10 -0.78 14.01
C VAL A 110 -10.61 -0.69 13.82
N TYR A 111 -11.36 -1.33 14.71
CA TYR A 111 -12.82 -1.22 14.79
C TYR A 111 -13.24 -0.93 16.21
N GLY A 112 -14.39 -0.30 16.39
CA GLY A 112 -14.85 0.03 17.72
C GLY A 112 -16.16 0.77 17.76
N LYS A 113 -16.49 1.24 18.95
CA LYS A 113 -17.65 2.08 19.23
C LYS A 113 -17.39 2.89 20.49
N GLY A 114 -18.10 4.00 20.63
CA GLY A 114 -18.03 4.83 21.81
C GLY A 114 -19.26 5.72 21.92
N LYS A 115 -19.27 6.51 22.98
CA LYS A 115 -20.26 7.56 23.21
C LYS A 115 -19.57 8.73 23.90
N ASP A 116 -19.85 9.94 23.43
CA ASP A 116 -19.44 11.17 24.08
C ASP A 116 -20.66 12.05 24.40
N ASP A 117 -20.40 13.33 24.68
CA ASP A 117 -21.40 14.37 24.93
C ASP A 117 -22.15 14.84 23.68
N VAL A 118 -21.68 14.48 22.48
CA VAL A 118 -22.41 14.72 21.23
C VAL A 118 -23.39 13.57 20.98
N ALA A 119 -22.88 12.34 20.88
CA ALA A 119 -23.69 11.17 20.52
C ALA A 119 -22.94 9.83 20.63
N SER A 120 -23.64 8.74 20.30
CA SER A 120 -23.02 7.44 20.07
C SER A 120 -22.40 7.36 18.68
N TYR A 121 -21.27 6.68 18.56
CA TYR A 121 -20.54 6.57 17.30
C TYR A 121 -19.90 5.19 17.09
N ALA A 122 -19.75 4.81 15.81
CA ALA A 122 -18.97 3.66 15.38
C ALA A 122 -17.56 4.10 14.94
N ILE A 123 -16.57 3.25 15.18
CA ILE A 123 -15.16 3.52 14.88
C ILE A 123 -14.68 2.56 13.80
N LYS A 124 -14.02 3.10 12.77
CA LYS A 124 -13.25 2.34 11.79
C LYS A 124 -11.95 3.05 11.49
N GLY A 125 -10.86 2.33 11.29
CA GLY A 125 -9.58 2.97 11.02
C GLY A 125 -8.44 2.00 10.74
N PHE A 126 -7.24 2.56 10.76
CA PHE A 126 -5.98 1.83 10.57
C PHE A 126 -4.97 2.24 11.62
N TYR A 127 -4.07 1.33 11.95
CA TYR A 127 -2.93 1.59 12.81
C TYR A 127 -1.65 1.11 12.14
N SER A 128 -0.52 1.61 12.63
CA SER A 128 0.80 1.21 12.15
C SER A 128 1.66 0.82 13.36
N PRO A 129 1.99 -0.47 13.55
CA PRO A 129 2.90 -0.88 14.63
C PRO A 129 4.29 -0.28 14.48
N ILE A 130 4.71 0.04 13.25
CA ILE A 130 6.02 0.62 12.92
C ILE A 130 6.08 2.08 13.36
N THR A 131 5.12 2.90 12.91
CA THR A 131 5.13 4.34 13.20
C THR A 131 4.41 4.69 14.50
N ARG A 132 3.74 3.72 15.12
CA ARG A 132 2.91 3.87 16.32
C ARG A 132 1.84 4.94 16.18
N ARG A 133 1.32 5.06 14.96
CA ARG A 133 0.24 5.97 14.59
C ARG A 133 -1.06 5.22 14.40
N MET A 134 -2.16 5.92 14.60
CA MET A 134 -3.50 5.43 14.39
C MET A 134 -4.36 6.53 13.77
N GLY A 135 -5.08 6.19 12.70
CA GLY A 135 -6.08 7.04 12.07
C GLY A 135 -7.45 6.40 12.23
N LEU A 136 -8.40 7.11 12.82
CA LEU A 136 -9.76 6.65 13.11
C LEU A 136 -10.78 7.55 12.43
N GLN A 137 -11.89 6.96 12.00
CA GLN A 137 -13.11 7.63 11.61
C GLN A 137 -14.19 7.28 12.64
N LEU A 138 -14.74 8.32 13.26
CA LEU A 138 -15.86 8.23 14.19
C LEU A 138 -17.11 8.66 13.43
N HIS A 139 -18.00 7.71 13.16
CA HIS A 139 -19.27 7.93 12.48
C HIS A 139 -20.38 8.05 13.53
N TYR A 140 -20.92 9.25 13.73
CA TYR A 140 -22.00 9.47 14.70
C TYR A 140 -23.33 8.93 14.19
N GLN A 141 -24.07 8.30 15.09
CA GLN A 141 -25.36 7.65 14.78
C GLN A 141 -26.49 8.64 14.97
N ILE A 142 -27.22 8.94 13.89
CA ILE A 142 -28.41 9.81 13.90
C ILE A 142 -29.43 9.27 14.91
N GLY A 143 -30.08 10.16 15.66
CA GLY A 143 -31.09 9.81 16.66
C GLY A 143 -30.52 9.44 18.04
N THR A 144 -29.22 9.66 18.27
CA THR A 144 -28.59 9.51 19.59
C THR A 144 -28.02 10.84 20.08
N GLY A 145 -27.98 11.05 21.41
CA GLY A 145 -27.36 12.24 21.98
C GLY A 145 -28.12 13.55 21.71
N ASP A 146 -27.37 14.63 21.48
CA ASP A 146 -27.89 15.99 21.26
C ASP A 146 -28.23 16.20 19.77
N PRO A 147 -29.51 16.37 19.38
CA PRO A 147 -29.91 16.56 17.99
C PRO A 147 -29.33 17.82 17.32
N ASP A 148 -29.03 18.86 18.09
CA ASP A 148 -28.49 20.12 17.56
C ASP A 148 -27.00 20.00 17.22
N GLN A 149 -26.31 19.02 17.82
CA GLN A 149 -24.89 18.74 17.60
C GLN A 149 -24.64 17.48 16.77
N ASN A 150 -25.56 16.50 16.80
CA ASN A 150 -25.46 15.24 16.09
C ASN A 150 -26.36 15.23 14.85
N ILE A 151 -25.76 15.60 13.72
CA ILE A 151 -26.39 15.52 12.42
C ILE A 151 -25.93 14.29 11.61
N GLY A 152 -25.33 13.30 12.29
CA GLY A 152 -24.78 12.09 11.64
C GLY A 152 -23.41 12.31 11.01
N GLN A 153 -22.64 13.29 11.49
CA GLN A 153 -21.33 13.64 10.95
C GLN A 153 -20.27 12.56 11.17
N THR A 154 -19.18 12.68 10.41
CA THR A 154 -17.97 11.87 10.61
C THR A 154 -16.81 12.75 11.06
N ILE A 155 -16.10 12.31 12.09
CA ILE A 155 -14.88 12.93 12.58
C ILE A 155 -13.68 12.04 12.26
N SER A 156 -12.62 12.62 11.72
CA SER A 156 -11.33 11.95 11.50
C SER A 156 -10.37 12.28 12.64
N VAL A 157 -9.85 11.27 13.33
CA VAL A 157 -8.93 11.40 14.46
C VAL A 157 -7.59 10.80 14.07
N HIS A 158 -6.52 11.58 14.14
CA HIS A 158 -5.16 11.14 13.86
C HIS A 158 -4.31 11.29 15.11
N VAL A 159 -3.82 10.16 15.64
CA VAL A 159 -3.05 10.13 16.90
C VAL A 159 -1.78 9.30 16.77
N GLN A 160 -0.80 9.61 17.61
CA GLN A 160 0.46 8.90 17.72
C GLN A 160 0.75 8.55 19.18
N TRP A 161 1.35 7.39 19.41
CA TRP A 161 1.74 6.96 20.75
C TRP A 161 2.81 7.88 21.34
N ASN A 162 2.50 8.43 22.51
CA ASN A 162 3.43 9.16 23.35
C ASN A 162 3.98 8.20 24.42
N GLU A 163 5.25 7.81 24.28
CA GLU A 163 5.91 6.88 25.21
C GLU A 163 6.05 7.44 26.64
N TYR A 164 6.21 8.75 26.80
CA TYR A 164 6.39 9.35 28.12
C TYR A 164 5.09 9.35 28.92
N LYS A 165 3.97 9.61 28.25
CA LYS A 165 2.65 9.68 28.88
C LYS A 165 1.85 8.38 28.80
N GLN A 166 2.36 7.38 28.07
CA GLN A 166 1.70 6.08 27.85
C GLN A 166 0.27 6.24 27.31
N GLN A 167 0.10 7.12 26.33
CA GLN A 167 -1.19 7.42 25.70
C GLN A 167 -1.01 7.85 24.24
N PHE A 168 -2.06 7.72 23.43
CA PHE A 168 -2.08 8.29 22.09
C PHE A 168 -2.50 9.76 22.14
N GLU A 169 -1.80 10.61 21.40
CA GLU A 169 -2.05 12.04 21.32
C GLU A 169 -2.06 12.51 19.86
N GLY A 170 -2.88 13.50 19.53
CA GLY A 170 -2.91 14.08 18.20
C GLY A 170 -4.08 15.03 18.01
N ASN A 171 -4.61 15.07 16.79
CA ASN A 171 -5.64 16.03 16.38
C ASN A 171 -6.88 15.32 15.83
N TYR A 172 -7.99 16.04 15.79
CA TYR A 172 -9.19 15.59 15.09
C TYR A 172 -9.73 16.68 14.14
N TYR A 173 -10.41 16.22 13.10
CA TYR A 173 -10.96 17.03 12.02
C TYR A 173 -12.41 16.62 11.78
N SER A 174 -13.32 17.59 11.89
CA SER A 174 -14.73 17.38 11.52
C SER A 174 -14.89 17.63 10.02
N SER A 175 -15.74 16.87 9.35
CA SER A 175 -16.10 17.14 7.94
C SER A 175 -16.82 18.48 7.74
N ILE A 176 -17.33 19.09 8.82
CA ILE A 176 -18.16 20.31 8.79
C ILE A 176 -17.36 21.56 9.13
N GLU A 177 -16.31 21.44 9.94
CA GLU A 177 -15.47 22.57 10.35
C GLU A 177 -14.10 22.45 9.69
N SER A 178 -13.88 23.23 8.62
CA SER A 178 -12.64 23.23 7.84
C SER A 178 -11.43 23.84 8.56
N THR A 179 -11.63 24.45 9.72
CA THR A 179 -10.58 25.13 10.50
C THR A 179 -10.22 24.33 11.76
N GLY A 180 -9.44 23.26 11.59
CA GLY A 180 -8.88 22.44 12.67
C GLY A 180 -7.78 23.12 13.51
N LYS A 181 -7.86 24.44 13.75
CA LYS A 181 -6.89 25.14 14.59
C LYS A 181 -7.27 24.91 16.06
N ASN A 182 -6.42 24.15 16.77
CA ASN A 182 -6.47 23.85 18.22
C ASN A 182 -7.31 22.64 18.68
N ASN A 183 -7.67 21.74 17.75
CA ASN A 183 -8.37 20.50 18.09
C ASN A 183 -7.37 19.42 18.53
N HIS A 184 -7.36 19.10 19.83
CA HIS A 184 -6.53 18.04 20.38
C HIS A 184 -7.38 16.81 20.72
N PHE A 185 -6.82 15.62 20.54
CA PHE A 185 -7.46 14.35 20.90
C PHE A 185 -6.46 13.44 21.63
N THR A 186 -6.93 12.80 22.69
CA THR A 186 -6.13 11.88 23.51
C THR A 186 -6.88 10.57 23.70
N ILE A 187 -6.16 9.45 23.62
CA ILE A 187 -6.70 8.10 23.90
C ILE A 187 -5.76 7.40 24.89
N LYS A 188 -6.29 7.02 26.04
CA LYS A 188 -5.56 6.34 27.11
C LYS A 188 -6.25 5.02 27.45
N ARG A 189 -5.48 3.97 27.72
CA ARG A 189 -6.02 2.68 28.14
C ARG A 189 -6.73 2.84 29.50
N HIS A 190 -7.93 2.27 29.64
CA HIS A 190 -8.68 2.26 30.90
C HIS A 190 -8.42 0.96 31.66
#